data_AF-A0A661DK88-F1
#
_entry.id   AF-A0A661DK88-F1
#
_cell.length_a   1.000
_cell.length_b   1.000
_cell.length_c   1.000
_cell.angle_alpha   90.00
_cell.angle_beta   90.00
_cell.angle_gamma   90.00
#
_symmetry.space_group_name_H-M   'P 1'
#
loop_
_entity.id
_entity.type
_entity.pdbx_description
1 polymer ?
#
loop_
_entity_poly.entity_id
_entity_poly.type
_entity_poly.pdbx_seq_one_letter_code
_entity_poly.pdbx_strand_id
1 'polypeptide(L)'
;MNNSLYVLVLLVVVLIWFFLKRSKTKSAAANKHSTKTIRKEPSFRAVSIQICPQACAAAKNIRDKRFLSHQAPMLPLADCNVNDCKCKFVHHNDRRSHDDRRFASVTMQNVFADKEKRENTKSDRRKK
;
A
#
# COMPACT_ATOMS: atom_id res chain seq x y z
N MET A 1 53.93 -23.83 36.52
CA MET A 1 52.53 -23.35 36.45
C MET A 1 52.15 -23.31 34.98
N ASN A 2 51.10 -24.04 34.60
CA ASN A 2 50.92 -24.52 33.23
C ASN A 2 50.35 -23.41 32.35
N ASN A 3 51.22 -22.60 31.72
CA ASN A 3 50.84 -21.51 30.82
C ASN A 3 49.90 -22.00 29.70
N SER A 4 50.06 -23.25 29.24
CA SER A 4 49.17 -23.89 28.27
C SER A 4 47.72 -24.02 28.79
N LEU A 5 47.54 -24.35 30.08
CA LEU A 5 46.23 -24.41 30.73
C LEU A 5 45.55 -23.03 30.78
N TYR A 6 46.32 -21.98 31.08
CA TYR A 6 45.79 -20.60 31.08
C TYR A 6 45.37 -20.14 29.67
N VAL A 7 46.16 -20.46 28.65
CA VAL A 7 45.83 -20.12 27.26
C VAL A 7 44.55 -20.84 26.80
N LEU A 8 44.39 -22.11 27.15
CA LEU A 8 43.18 -22.87 26.83
C LEU A 8 41.94 -22.29 27.54
N VAL A 9 42.05 -21.93 28.82
CA VAL A 9 40.95 -21.32 29.57
C VAL A 9 40.56 -19.96 28.98
N LEU A 10 41.53 -19.12 28.61
CA LEU A 10 41.25 -17.82 27.98
C LEU A 10 40.57 -17.97 26.62
N LEU A 11 41.00 -18.93 25.79
CA LEU A 11 40.35 -19.20 24.51
C LEU A 11 38.90 -19.67 24.69
N VAL A 12 38.63 -20.55 25.65
CA VAL A 12 37.28 -21.02 25.95
C VAL A 12 36.38 -19.87 26.44
N VAL A 13 36.89 -19.00 27.32
CA VAL A 13 36.15 -17.82 27.81
C VAL A 13 35.84 -16.84 26.67
N VAL A 14 36.79 -16.58 25.76
CA VAL A 14 36.59 -15.71 24.59
C VAL A 14 35.57 -16.30 23.62
N LEU A 15 35.62 -17.61 23.37
CA LEU A 15 34.64 -18.30 22.52
C LEU A 15 33.24 -18.22 23.15
N ILE A 16 33.10 -18.52 24.44
CA ILE A 16 31.82 -18.42 25.16
C ILE A 16 31.29 -16.98 25.09
N TRP A 17 32.11 -15.96 25.34
CA TRP A 17 31.71 -14.56 25.23
C TRP A 17 31.25 -14.20 23.81
N PHE A 18 31.96 -14.66 22.79
CA PHE A 18 31.60 -14.42 21.40
C PHE A 18 30.27 -15.08 21.02
N PHE A 19 30.03 -16.31 21.46
CA PHE A 19 28.76 -17.03 21.22
C PHE A 19 27.58 -16.43 21.99
N LEU A 20 27.80 -16.02 23.26
CA LEU A 20 26.77 -15.34 24.07
C LEU A 20 26.43 -13.94 23.53
N LYS A 21 27.36 -13.24 22.88
CA LYS A 21 27.10 -11.95 22.24
C LYS A 21 26.41 -12.11 20.88
N ARG A 22 26.72 -13.18 20.13
CA ARG A 22 26.05 -13.53 18.86
C ARG A 22 24.60 -13.97 19.04
N SER A 23 24.23 -14.57 20.17
CA SER A 23 22.86 -15.07 20.39
C SER A 23 21.81 -13.95 20.56
N LYS A 24 22.22 -12.70 20.82
CA LYS A 24 21.30 -11.57 20.99
C LYS A 24 20.86 -10.88 19.68
N THR A 25 21.28 -11.34 18.50
CA THR A 25 20.93 -10.70 17.21
C THR A 25 19.87 -11.42 16.39
N LYS A 26 19.13 -12.38 16.98
CA LYS A 26 18.01 -13.07 16.31
C LYS A 26 16.68 -12.88 17.03
N SER A 27 16.27 -11.64 17.32
CA SER A 27 14.90 -11.30 17.73
C SER A 27 14.58 -9.81 17.52
N ALA A 28 14.86 -9.27 16.33
CA ALA A 28 14.43 -7.93 15.92
C ALA A 28 13.75 -7.92 14.52
N ALA A 29 13.18 -9.04 14.10
CA ALA A 29 12.42 -9.14 12.84
C ALA A 29 11.14 -9.98 12.98
N ALA A 30 10.60 -10.12 14.18
CA ALA A 30 9.35 -10.83 14.44
C ALA A 30 8.46 -10.08 15.44
N ASN A 31 8.17 -8.82 15.12
CA ASN A 31 6.92 -8.20 15.59
C ASN A 31 6.18 -7.66 14.37
N LYS A 32 5.70 -8.60 13.55
CA LYS A 32 4.53 -8.39 12.70
C LYS A 32 3.31 -8.31 13.60
N HIS A 33 3.15 -7.20 14.33
CA HIS A 33 1.86 -6.85 14.90
C HIS A 33 1.19 -5.84 13.98
N SER A 34 0.86 -6.31 12.78
CA SER A 34 -0.18 -5.71 11.97
C SER A 34 -1.51 -6.20 12.54
N THR A 35 -1.94 -5.64 13.67
CA THR A 35 -3.37 -5.54 13.96
C THR A 35 -3.98 -4.47 13.09
N LYS A 36 -3.87 -4.67 11.77
CA LYS A 36 -4.73 -3.99 10.82
C LYS A 36 -6.07 -4.67 11.02
N THR A 37 -6.89 -4.11 11.90
CA THR A 37 -8.33 -4.29 11.88
C THR A 37 -8.72 -4.32 10.40
N ILE A 38 -9.26 -5.44 9.93
CA ILE A 38 -9.83 -5.53 8.58
C ILE A 38 -11.13 -4.70 8.64
N ARG A 39 -10.99 -3.38 8.78
CA ARG A 39 -11.96 -2.47 8.20
C ARG A 39 -11.90 -2.85 6.74
N LYS A 40 -12.97 -3.46 6.24
CA LYS A 40 -13.20 -3.65 4.80
C LYS A 40 -13.19 -2.24 4.23
N GLU A 41 -12.00 -1.72 3.91
CA GLU A 41 -11.88 -0.45 3.24
C GLU A 41 -12.72 -0.58 1.98
N PRO A 42 -13.60 0.39 1.67
CA PRO A 42 -14.36 0.35 0.44
C PRO A 42 -13.36 0.15 -0.70
N SER A 43 -13.51 -0.96 -1.42
CA SER A 43 -12.58 -1.31 -2.48
C SER A 43 -12.82 -0.36 -3.64
N PHE A 44 -12.04 0.72 -3.72
CA PHE A 44 -12.07 1.69 -4.81
C PHE A 44 -11.44 1.15 -6.11
N ARG A 45 -11.53 -0.17 -6.34
CA ARG A 45 -11.07 -0.81 -7.57
C ARG A 45 -11.91 -0.32 -8.73
N ALA A 46 -11.24 0.13 -9.77
CA ALA A 46 -11.90 0.54 -11.00
C ALA A 46 -11.97 -0.64 -11.97
N VAL A 47 -12.96 -0.61 -12.86
CA VAL A 47 -13.11 -1.55 -13.96
C VAL A 47 -13.34 -0.80 -15.27
N SER A 48 -12.79 -1.33 -16.36
CA SER A 48 -13.05 -0.87 -17.72
C SER A 48 -13.55 -2.03 -18.57
N ILE A 49 -14.30 -1.74 -19.64
CA ILE A 49 -14.77 -2.79 -20.55
C ILE A 49 -13.76 -2.96 -21.68
N GLN A 50 -13.21 -4.16 -21.79
CA GLN A 50 -12.45 -4.59 -22.96
C GLN A 50 -13.42 -5.12 -24.02
N ILE A 51 -13.47 -4.42 -25.14
CA ILE A 51 -14.29 -4.76 -26.29
C ILE A 51 -13.71 -5.97 -27.04
N CYS A 52 -14.58 -6.85 -27.52
CA CYS A 52 -14.25 -7.91 -28.47
C CYS A 52 -14.34 -7.40 -29.92
N PRO A 53 -13.82 -8.12 -30.93
CA PRO A 53 -13.91 -7.72 -32.34
C PRO A 53 -15.35 -7.48 -32.80
N GLN A 54 -16.30 -8.29 -32.32
CA GLN A 54 -17.74 -8.13 -32.56
C GLN A 54 -18.45 -7.42 -31.40
N ALA A 55 -17.89 -6.34 -30.88
CA ALA A 55 -18.52 -5.58 -29.80
C ALA A 55 -19.73 -4.76 -30.27
N CYS A 56 -20.75 -4.68 -29.41
CA CYS A 56 -21.94 -3.85 -29.64
C CYS A 56 -21.60 -2.34 -29.64
N ALA A 57 -22.49 -1.54 -30.23
CA ALA A 57 -22.35 -0.08 -30.26
C ALA A 57 -22.26 0.52 -28.84
N ALA A 58 -23.08 0.02 -27.91
CA ALA A 58 -23.07 0.44 -26.52
C ALA A 58 -21.69 0.24 -25.87
N ALA A 59 -21.04 -0.92 -26.07
CA ALA A 59 -19.72 -1.20 -25.51
C ALA A 59 -18.63 -0.31 -26.12
N LYS A 60 -18.73 0.00 -27.43
CA LYS A 60 -17.81 0.94 -28.09
C LYS A 60 -17.91 2.36 -27.52
N ASN A 61 -19.11 2.81 -27.16
CA ASN A 61 -19.35 4.15 -26.61
C ASN A 61 -18.77 4.34 -25.20
N ILE A 62 -18.62 3.27 -24.42
CA ILE A 62 -18.13 3.32 -23.04
C ILE A 62 -16.74 2.69 -22.85
N ARG A 63 -16.08 2.26 -23.93
CA ARG A 63 -14.79 1.54 -23.91
C ARG A 63 -13.69 2.28 -23.14
N ASP A 64 -13.65 3.61 -23.23
CA ASP A 64 -12.59 4.43 -22.63
C ASP A 64 -12.97 4.96 -21.23
N LYS A 65 -14.15 4.56 -20.73
CA LYS A 65 -14.64 4.96 -19.41
C LYS A 65 -14.22 3.94 -18.35
N ARG A 66 -13.92 4.44 -17.15
CA ARG A 66 -13.67 3.63 -15.96
C ARG A 66 -14.80 3.80 -14.99
N PHE A 67 -15.29 2.69 -14.47
CA PHE A 67 -16.33 2.64 -13.45
C PHE A 67 -15.73 2.14 -12.15
N LEU A 68 -16.30 2.51 -11.01
CA LEU A 68 -16.02 1.77 -9.78
C LEU A 68 -16.65 0.39 -9.91
N SER A 69 -16.01 -0.63 -9.35
CA SER A 69 -16.48 -2.02 -9.44
C SER A 69 -17.95 -2.22 -9.07
N HIS A 70 -18.47 -1.45 -8.11
CA HIS A 70 -19.86 -1.50 -7.66
C HIS A 70 -20.84 -0.63 -8.48
N GLN A 71 -20.33 0.25 -9.34
CA GLN A 71 -21.13 1.13 -10.22
C GLN A 71 -21.05 0.69 -11.68
N ALA A 72 -20.28 -0.36 -11.97
CA ALA A 72 -20.14 -0.85 -13.33
C ALA A 72 -21.48 -1.41 -13.83
N PRO A 73 -21.85 -1.15 -15.09
CA PRO A 73 -23.04 -1.77 -15.67
C PRO A 73 -22.86 -3.29 -15.69
N MET A 74 -23.95 -4.06 -15.69
CA MET A 74 -23.84 -5.50 -15.89
C MET A 74 -23.46 -5.79 -17.35
N LEU A 75 -22.70 -6.87 -17.57
CA LEU A 75 -22.48 -7.43 -18.90
C LEU A 75 -23.40 -8.64 -19.07
N PRO A 76 -24.08 -8.79 -20.22
CA PRO A 76 -24.12 -7.88 -21.37
C PRO A 76 -24.85 -6.56 -21.06
N LEU A 77 -24.45 -5.48 -21.74
CA LEU A 77 -25.09 -4.16 -21.59
C LEU A 77 -26.56 -4.23 -22.00
N ALA A 78 -27.42 -3.42 -21.37
CA ALA A 78 -28.85 -3.39 -21.68
C ALA A 78 -29.12 -3.15 -23.19
N ASP A 79 -28.34 -2.26 -23.82
CA ASP A 79 -28.43 -1.95 -25.25
C ASP A 79 -27.45 -2.78 -26.11
N CYS A 80 -27.17 -4.03 -25.71
CA CYS A 80 -26.33 -4.92 -26.50
C CYS A 80 -27.12 -5.55 -27.65
N ASN A 81 -26.70 -5.28 -28.89
CA ASN A 81 -27.32 -5.79 -30.11
C ASN A 81 -26.64 -7.05 -30.67
N VAL A 82 -25.79 -7.73 -29.89
CA VAL A 82 -25.00 -8.89 -30.32
C VAL A 82 -25.41 -10.13 -29.52
N ASN A 83 -25.74 -11.21 -30.23
CA ASN A 83 -26.23 -12.45 -29.60
C ASN A 83 -25.19 -13.16 -28.73
N ASP A 84 -23.91 -13.16 -29.13
CA ASP A 84 -22.78 -13.76 -28.38
C ASP A 84 -21.74 -12.68 -28.04
N CYS A 85 -22.03 -11.83 -27.05
CA CYS A 85 -21.15 -10.75 -26.66
C CYS A 85 -19.98 -11.26 -25.80
N LYS A 86 -18.74 -11.14 -26.31
CA LYS A 86 -17.51 -11.56 -25.63
C LYS A 86 -16.75 -10.43 -24.93
N CYS A 87 -17.44 -9.33 -24.61
CA CYS A 87 -16.83 -8.22 -23.88
C CYS A 87 -16.49 -8.64 -22.44
N LYS A 88 -15.39 -8.11 -21.89
CA LYS A 88 -14.90 -8.49 -20.56
C LYS A 88 -14.59 -7.26 -19.72
N PHE A 89 -14.68 -7.40 -18.40
CA PHE A 89 -14.14 -6.39 -17.49
C PHE A 89 -12.64 -6.59 -17.28
N VAL A 90 -11.91 -5.48 -17.34
CA VAL A 90 -10.52 -5.39 -16.92
C VAL A 90 -10.49 -4.64 -15.60
N HIS A 91 -9.95 -5.29 -14.57
CA HIS A 91 -9.80 -4.70 -13.25
C HIS A 91 -8.55 -3.83 -13.19
N HIS A 92 -8.69 -2.66 -12.58
CA HIS A 92 -7.62 -1.73 -12.29
C HIS A 92 -7.51 -1.55 -10.77
N ASN A 93 -6.28 -1.61 -10.27
CA ASN A 93 -6.00 -1.30 -8.88
C ASN A 93 -6.26 0.19 -8.60
N ASP A 94 -6.55 0.53 -7.35
CA ASP A 94 -6.59 1.94 -6.94
C ASP A 94 -5.20 2.54 -7.22
N ARG A 95 -5.17 3.64 -7.97
CA ARG A 95 -3.93 4.34 -8.34
C ARG A 95 -3.30 5.08 -7.16
N ARG A 96 -4.01 5.21 -6.04
CA ARG A 96 -3.45 5.75 -4.81
C ARG A 96 -2.44 4.75 -4.27
N SER A 97 -1.16 5.13 -4.28
CA SER A 97 -0.19 4.46 -3.42
C SER A 97 -0.65 4.62 -1.98
N HIS A 98 -0.54 3.55 -1.17
CA HIS A 98 -0.87 3.58 0.26
C HIS A 98 -0.10 4.65 1.05
N ASP A 99 0.95 5.23 0.46
CA ASP A 99 1.65 6.37 1.00
C ASP A 99 0.77 7.63 0.89
N ASP A 100 0.20 8.03 2.02
CA ASP A 100 -0.58 9.25 2.14
C ASP A 100 0.34 10.46 2.03
N ARG A 101 0.42 11.03 0.83
CA ARG A 101 1.24 12.21 0.50
C ARG A 101 0.89 13.47 1.32
N ARG A 102 -0.17 13.46 2.12
CA ARG A 102 -0.49 14.55 3.06
C ARG A 102 0.46 14.56 4.24
N PHE A 103 0.97 13.40 4.63
CA PHE A 103 1.97 13.30 5.67
C PHE A 103 3.34 13.30 5.01
N ALA A 104 4.23 14.13 5.53
CA ALA A 104 5.63 14.03 5.17
C ALA A 104 6.12 12.60 5.48
N SER A 105 7.04 12.09 4.64
CA SER A 105 7.74 10.85 4.95
C SER A 105 8.31 10.91 6.37
N VAL A 106 8.44 9.78 7.06
CA VAL A 106 8.93 9.76 8.45
C VAL A 106 10.22 10.57 8.63
N THR A 107 11.10 10.53 7.62
CA THR A 107 12.34 11.31 7.55
C THR A 107 12.12 12.83 7.50
N MET A 108 11.03 13.29 6.89
CA MET A 108 10.72 14.72 6.67
C MET A 108 9.62 15.26 7.58
N GLN A 109 9.03 14.45 8.46
CA GLN A 109 7.97 14.89 9.40
C GLN A 109 8.39 16.10 10.23
N ASN A 110 9.64 16.10 10.73
CA ASN A 110 10.14 17.20 11.56
C ASN A 110 10.57 18.45 10.74
N VAL A 111 10.78 18.31 9.43
CA VAL A 111 11.19 19.42 8.54
C VAL A 111 9.99 20.28 8.17
N PHE A 112 8.83 19.66 7.97
CA PHE A 112 7.57 20.35 7.64
C PHE A 112 6.64 20.53 8.83
N ALA A 113 7.03 20.08 10.03
CA ALA A 113 6.34 20.36 11.30
C ALA A 113 6.58 21.81 11.77
N ASP A 114 6.60 22.77 10.84
CA ASP A 114 6.54 24.17 11.20
C ASP A 114 5.16 24.41 11.83
N LYS A 115 5.12 25.11 12.97
CA LYS A 115 3.88 25.35 13.71
C LYS A 115 2.87 26.00 12.76
N GLU A 116 1.60 25.63 12.85
CA GLU A 116 0.56 26.25 12.02
C GLU A 116 0.59 27.78 12.20
N LYS A 117 1.11 28.51 11.20
CA LYS A 117 1.19 29.99 11.21
C LYS A 117 -0.07 30.63 10.65
N ARG A 118 -1.19 29.89 10.57
CA ARG A 118 -2.49 30.49 10.30
C ARG A 118 -2.92 31.24 11.56
N GLU A 119 -2.28 32.37 11.82
CA GLU A 119 -2.84 33.37 12.69
C GLU A 119 -4.20 33.76 12.13
N ASN A 120 -5.23 33.56 12.94
CA ASN A 120 -6.62 33.90 12.68
C ASN A 120 -6.85 35.42 12.63
N THR A 121 -5.83 36.21 12.27
CA THR A 121 -5.76 37.67 12.42
C THR A 121 -6.13 38.42 11.14
N LYS A 122 -6.23 37.74 9.99
CA LYS A 122 -6.75 38.34 8.76
C LYS A 122 -8.04 37.65 8.33
N SER A 123 -9.07 38.46 8.10
CA SER A 123 -10.39 38.00 7.62
C SER A 123 -10.21 37.03 6.45
N ASP A 124 -10.72 35.81 6.62
CA ASP A 124 -10.74 34.79 5.59
C ASP A 124 -11.38 35.36 4.31
N ARG A 125 -10.68 35.28 3.17
CA ARG A 125 -11.21 35.73 1.87
C ARG A 125 -12.46 34.97 1.43
N ARG A 126 -12.83 33.87 2.11
CA ARG A 126 -14.09 33.14 1.91
C ARG A 126 -15.29 33.70 2.68
N LYS A 127 -15.08 34.61 3.63
CA LYS A 127 -16.19 35.38 4.19
C LYS A 127 -16.39 36.59 3.28
N LYS A 128 -17.33 36.46 2.37
CA LYS A 128 -17.92 37.56 1.61
C LYS A 128 -19.19 38.01 2.29
#